data_AF-A0A0Q5ZTJ0-F1
#
_entry.id   AF-A0A0Q5ZTJ0-F1
#
_cell.length_a   1.000
_cell.length_b   1.000
_cell.length_c   1.000
_cell.angle_alpha   90.00
_cell.angle_beta   90.00
_cell.angle_gamma   90.00
#
_symmetry.space_group_name_H-M   'P 1'
#
loop_
_entity.id
_entity.type
_entity.pdbx_description
1 polymer ?
#
loop_
_entity_poly.entity_id
_entity_poly.type
_entity_poly.pdbx_seq_one_letter_code
_entity_poly.pdbx_strand_id
1 'polypeptide(L)'
;MTPRTATLIGLTAILMWSLLSVMTVATGKIPAFQLAAMTFAIGGLVGLLTWIGRNGATKSLRQPLVVWVVGVGGLFGYHALYFLALRFAPPAEAGLLNYLWPLLIVLFSSFLPGERLAAHHIIGAVLGLVGTVLLFAGNTSGFAPGAVPGLIAAFIAAFVWATYSVLSRRLKAVPTDAVAGFCLATAALAALMHGLLETTVWPETRVQWLSVIALGIGPVGAAFYAWDIGMKRGDIRVLGAASYATPLLSTGFLIAAGFAKASASIALAAILIAGGGLIAAKDMVLRKR
;
A
#
# COMPACT_ATOMS: atom_id res chain seq x y z
N MET A 1 20.23 10.78 7.36
CA MET A 1 19.25 9.74 7.77
C MET A 1 19.88 8.38 7.55
N THR A 2 19.85 7.49 8.55
CA THR A 2 20.40 6.13 8.40
C THR A 2 19.41 5.20 7.68
N PRO A 3 19.87 4.11 7.04
CA PRO A 3 18.97 3.12 6.44
C PRO A 3 17.96 2.53 7.44
N ARG A 4 18.40 2.25 8.68
CA ARG A 4 17.53 1.76 9.75
C ARG A 4 16.41 2.74 10.06
N THR A 5 16.71 4.03 10.18
CA THR A 5 15.69 5.07 10.41
C THR A 5 14.69 5.13 9.26
N ALA A 6 15.17 5.06 8.01
CA ALA A 6 14.29 5.06 6.84
C ALA A 6 13.40 3.82 6.77
N THR A 7 13.91 2.63 7.14
CA THR A 7 13.11 1.41 7.26
C THR A 7 12.03 1.57 8.32
N LEU A 8 12.36 2.07 9.51
CA LEU A 8 11.37 2.29 10.58
C LEU A 8 10.28 3.28 10.15
N ILE A 9 10.63 4.34 9.42
CA ILE A 9 9.66 5.25 8.81
C ILE A 9 8.78 4.49 7.81
N GLY A 10 9.36 3.70 6.90
CA GLY A 10 8.58 2.90 5.95
C GLY A 10 7.62 1.91 6.61
N LEU A 11 7.99 1.33 7.77
CA LEU A 11 7.10 0.44 8.53
C LEU A 11 5.86 1.16 9.08
N THR A 12 5.91 2.49 9.30
CA THR A 12 4.71 3.23 9.73
C THR A 12 3.67 3.30 8.62
N ALA A 13 4.06 3.25 7.34
CA ALA A 13 3.13 3.12 6.22
C ALA A 13 2.32 1.82 6.29
N ILE A 14 2.97 0.70 6.59
CA ILE A 14 2.33 -0.62 6.77
C ILE A 14 1.31 -0.57 7.91
N LEU A 15 1.67 0.08 9.02
CA LEU A 15 0.75 0.27 10.15
C LEU A 15 -0.46 1.13 9.76
N MET A 16 -0.24 2.24 9.07
CA MET A 16 -1.32 3.12 8.58
C MET A 16 -2.24 2.37 7.59
N TRP A 17 -1.69 1.57 6.68
CA TRP A 17 -2.50 0.76 5.77
C TRP A 17 -3.27 -0.35 6.48
N SER A 18 -2.80 -0.82 7.63
CA SER A 18 -3.53 -1.80 8.44
C SER A 18 -4.81 -1.21 9.05
N LEU A 19 -4.90 0.12 9.16
CA LEU A 19 -6.09 0.84 9.63
C LEU A 19 -7.09 1.16 8.50
N LEU A 20 -6.71 0.96 7.23
CA LEU A 20 -7.56 1.28 6.07
C LEU A 20 -8.91 0.58 6.13
N SER A 21 -8.93 -0.69 6.52
CA SER A 21 -10.16 -1.50 6.52
C SER A 21 -11.23 -0.89 7.42
N VAL A 22 -10.87 -0.55 8.66
CA VAL A 22 -11.76 0.05 9.65
C VAL A 22 -12.24 1.42 9.17
N MET A 23 -11.33 2.24 8.65
CA MET A 23 -11.65 3.60 8.23
C MET A 23 -12.49 3.65 6.94
N THR A 24 -12.26 2.73 6.01
CA THR A 24 -13.02 2.64 4.74
C THR A 24 -14.46 2.25 5.01
N VAL A 25 -14.72 1.30 5.92
CA VAL A 25 -16.10 0.95 6.32
C VAL A 25 -16.85 2.18 6.83
N ALA A 26 -16.19 3.05 7.59
CA ALA A 26 -16.79 4.27 8.11
C ALA A 26 -17.09 5.34 7.03
N THR A 27 -16.55 5.21 5.81
CA THR A 27 -16.87 6.12 4.69
C THR A 27 -18.20 5.84 4.00
N GLY A 28 -18.86 4.72 4.31
CA GLY A 28 -20.18 4.40 3.77
C GLY A 28 -20.14 3.91 2.33
N LYS A 29 -21.01 4.47 1.48
CA LYS A 29 -21.23 4.01 0.09
C LYS A 29 -20.55 4.90 -0.96
N ILE A 30 -19.52 5.65 -0.57
CA ILE A 30 -18.77 6.52 -1.49
C ILE A 30 -18.11 5.62 -2.56
N PRO A 31 -18.32 5.89 -3.86
CA PRO A 31 -17.66 5.18 -4.95
C PRO A 31 -16.13 5.20 -4.84
N ALA A 32 -15.48 4.18 -5.40
CA ALA A 32 -14.05 3.95 -5.20
C ALA A 32 -13.18 5.06 -5.83
N PHE A 33 -13.47 5.47 -7.07
CA PHE A 33 -12.72 6.57 -7.70
C PHE A 33 -13.04 7.91 -7.04
N GLN A 34 -14.27 8.14 -6.58
CA GLN A 34 -14.60 9.33 -5.79
C GLN A 34 -13.79 9.39 -4.49
N LEU A 35 -13.78 8.31 -3.71
CA LEU A 35 -13.06 8.23 -2.45
C LEU A 35 -11.55 8.40 -2.67
N ALA A 36 -11.01 7.77 -3.71
CA ALA A 36 -9.61 7.96 -4.12
C ALA A 36 -9.33 9.42 -4.48
N ALA A 37 -10.18 10.07 -5.29
CA ALA A 37 -10.01 11.48 -5.65
C ALA A 37 -9.98 12.38 -4.41
N MET A 38 -10.93 12.21 -3.49
CA MET A 38 -11.00 12.98 -2.24
C MET A 38 -9.78 12.75 -1.35
N THR A 39 -9.42 11.49 -1.09
CA THR A 39 -8.33 11.15 -0.17
C THR A 39 -6.96 11.49 -0.73
N PHE A 40 -6.70 11.26 -2.02
CA PHE A 40 -5.45 11.66 -2.68
C PHE A 40 -5.32 13.18 -2.80
N ALA A 41 -6.42 13.91 -3.01
CA ALA A 41 -6.39 15.37 -2.97
C ALA A 41 -5.97 15.86 -1.59
N ILE A 42 -6.57 15.33 -0.52
CA ILE A 42 -6.19 15.67 0.85
C ILE A 42 -4.73 15.29 1.14
N GLY A 43 -4.29 14.08 0.78
CA GLY A 43 -2.91 13.62 0.97
C GLY A 43 -1.88 14.47 0.21
N GLY A 44 -2.22 14.91 -1.00
CA GLY A 44 -1.43 15.85 -1.78
C GLY A 44 -1.36 17.23 -1.13
N LEU A 45 -2.50 17.77 -0.69
CA LEU A 45 -2.57 19.06 0.02
C LEU A 45 -1.78 19.04 1.33
N VAL A 46 -1.88 17.97 2.13
CA VAL A 46 -1.08 17.79 3.35
C VAL A 46 0.42 17.84 3.02
N GLY A 47 0.85 17.20 1.92
CA GLY A 47 2.21 17.31 1.44
C GLY A 47 2.61 18.74 1.10
N LEU A 48 1.75 19.48 0.38
CA LEU A 48 1.98 20.88 0.06
C LEU A 48 2.05 21.78 1.31
N LEU A 49 1.27 21.49 2.34
CA LEU A 49 1.34 22.24 3.61
C LEU A 49 2.72 22.14 4.25
N THR A 50 3.42 21.01 4.10
CA THR A 50 4.80 20.86 4.59
C THR A 50 5.81 21.75 3.88
N TRP A 51 5.42 22.42 2.77
CA TRP A 51 6.29 23.29 1.99
C TRP A 51 6.25 24.75 2.46
N ILE A 52 5.26 25.11 3.28
CA ILE A 52 5.11 26.47 3.81
C ILE A 52 6.39 26.83 4.58
N GLY A 53 7.03 27.94 4.20
CA GLY A 53 8.30 28.40 4.79
C GLY A 53 9.57 27.69 4.28
N ARG A 54 9.46 26.71 3.36
CA ARG A 54 10.62 26.03 2.74
C ARG A 54 10.91 26.60 1.36
N ASN A 55 11.91 27.48 1.28
CA ASN A 55 12.34 28.06 0.00
C ASN A 55 12.74 26.98 -1.01
N GLY A 56 12.09 26.99 -2.17
CA GLY A 56 12.39 26.09 -3.29
C GLY A 56 11.70 24.71 -3.23
N ALA A 57 10.81 24.45 -2.26
CA ALA A 57 10.07 23.17 -2.20
C ALA A 57 9.23 22.90 -3.46
N THR A 58 8.72 23.94 -4.12
CA THR A 58 8.01 23.83 -5.40
C THR A 58 8.89 23.30 -6.54
N LYS A 59 10.23 23.45 -6.46
CA LYS A 59 11.16 22.86 -7.42
C LYS A 59 11.13 21.34 -7.38
N SER A 60 10.65 20.73 -6.30
CA SER A 60 10.46 19.28 -6.20
C SER A 60 9.47 18.74 -7.24
N LEU A 61 8.58 19.57 -7.80
CA LEU A 61 7.68 19.21 -8.90
C LEU A 61 8.34 19.23 -10.28
N ARG A 62 9.50 19.88 -10.42
CA ARG A 62 10.26 19.95 -11.68
C ARG A 62 11.03 18.65 -11.90
N GLN A 63 10.30 17.60 -12.26
CA GLN A 63 10.83 16.26 -12.51
C GLN A 63 10.67 15.88 -13.99
N PRO A 64 11.58 15.06 -14.54
CA PRO A 64 11.44 14.56 -15.91
C PRO A 64 10.20 13.67 -16.05
N LEU A 65 9.69 13.54 -17.27
CA LEU A 65 8.46 12.78 -17.55
C LEU A 65 8.49 11.35 -16.98
N VAL A 66 9.63 10.67 -17.03
CA VAL A 66 9.79 9.32 -16.49
C VAL A 66 9.43 9.22 -15.00
N VAL A 67 9.74 10.25 -14.22
CA VAL A 67 9.41 10.30 -12.78
C VAL A 67 7.92 10.44 -12.56
N TRP A 68 7.24 11.26 -13.38
CA TRP A 68 5.79 11.39 -13.35
C TRP A 68 5.09 10.11 -13.80
N VAL A 69 5.60 9.44 -14.84
CA VAL A 69 5.06 8.16 -15.31
C VAL A 69 5.19 7.08 -14.23
N VAL A 70 6.35 6.99 -13.56
CA VAL A 70 6.54 6.03 -12.46
C VAL A 70 5.65 6.39 -11.27
N GLY A 71 5.63 7.66 -10.84
CA GLY A 71 4.85 8.11 -9.68
C GLY A 71 3.35 7.99 -9.90
N VAL A 72 2.82 8.62 -10.93
CA VAL A 72 1.38 8.64 -11.23
C VAL A 72 0.93 7.30 -11.78
N GLY A 73 1.68 6.67 -12.70
CA GLY A 73 1.35 5.34 -13.20
C GLY A 73 1.38 4.28 -12.11
N GLY A 74 2.29 4.40 -11.14
CA GLY A 74 2.32 3.55 -9.96
C GLY A 74 1.12 3.76 -9.04
N LEU A 75 0.87 5.00 -8.63
CA LEU A 75 -0.23 5.31 -7.70
C LEU A 75 -1.60 5.13 -8.35
N PHE A 76 -1.91 5.86 -9.42
CA PHE A 76 -3.20 5.77 -10.10
C PHE A 76 -3.41 4.41 -10.76
N GLY A 77 -2.41 3.89 -11.47
CA GLY A 77 -2.55 2.61 -12.19
C GLY A 77 -2.84 1.44 -11.25
N TYR A 78 -2.17 1.37 -10.09
CA TYR A 78 -2.49 0.38 -9.06
C TYR A 78 -3.94 0.51 -8.58
N HIS A 79 -4.37 1.72 -8.18
CA HIS A 79 -5.72 1.91 -7.63
C HIS A 79 -6.81 1.62 -8.67
N ALA A 80 -6.63 2.09 -9.91
CA ALA A 80 -7.58 1.83 -10.99
C ALA A 80 -7.74 0.34 -11.28
N LEU A 81 -6.64 -0.41 -11.39
CA LEU A 81 -6.66 -1.86 -11.59
C LEU A 81 -7.26 -2.60 -10.40
N TYR A 82 -6.94 -2.18 -9.18
CA TYR A 82 -7.47 -2.82 -7.98
C TYR A 82 -8.98 -2.56 -7.81
N PHE A 83 -9.46 -1.35 -8.10
CA PHE A 83 -10.90 -1.08 -8.09
C PHE A 83 -11.64 -1.84 -9.19
N LEU A 84 -11.02 -1.97 -10.37
CA LEU A 84 -11.53 -2.84 -11.43
C LEU A 84 -11.62 -4.30 -10.95
N ALA A 85 -10.61 -4.78 -10.23
CA ALA A 85 -10.61 -6.11 -9.66
C ALA A 85 -11.78 -6.32 -8.70
N LEU A 86 -12.01 -5.37 -7.78
CA LEU A 86 -13.12 -5.43 -6.82
C LEU A 86 -14.50 -5.32 -7.47
N ARG A 87 -14.59 -4.77 -8.69
CA ARG A 87 -15.84 -4.72 -9.46
C ARG A 87 -16.18 -6.06 -10.12
N PHE A 88 -15.17 -6.82 -10.54
CA PHE A 88 -15.35 -8.03 -11.35
C PHE A 88 -15.00 -9.33 -10.65
N ALA A 89 -14.36 -9.29 -9.48
CA ALA A 89 -14.02 -10.46 -8.68
C ALA A 89 -14.41 -10.23 -7.22
N PRO A 90 -14.70 -11.31 -6.46
CA PRO A 90 -15.03 -11.14 -5.06
C PRO A 90 -13.82 -10.59 -4.27
N PRO A 91 -14.05 -9.70 -3.28
CA PRO A 91 -12.97 -8.96 -2.63
C PRO A 91 -11.91 -9.82 -1.92
N ALA A 92 -12.29 -10.98 -1.40
CA ALA A 92 -11.36 -11.87 -0.71
C ALA A 92 -10.33 -12.47 -1.68
N GLU A 93 -10.79 -12.97 -2.82
CA GLU A 93 -9.96 -13.56 -3.87
C GLU A 93 -9.11 -12.49 -4.57
N ALA A 94 -9.69 -11.34 -4.91
CA ALA A 94 -8.96 -10.21 -5.50
C ALA A 94 -7.90 -9.66 -4.53
N GLY A 95 -8.24 -9.51 -3.25
CA GLY A 95 -7.33 -9.05 -2.20
C GLY A 95 -6.18 -10.03 -1.98
N LEU A 96 -6.47 -11.33 -1.89
CA LEU A 96 -5.45 -12.37 -1.72
C LEU A 96 -4.46 -12.40 -2.89
N LEU A 97 -4.98 -12.31 -4.13
CA LEU A 97 -4.12 -12.29 -5.31
C LEU A 97 -3.29 -11.02 -5.37
N ASN A 98 -3.87 -9.88 -5.01
CA ASN A 98 -3.15 -8.62 -4.93
C ASN A 98 -2.03 -8.66 -3.88
N TYR A 99 -2.21 -9.39 -2.77
CA TYR A 99 -1.19 -9.64 -1.74
C TYR A 99 0.06 -10.41 -2.22
N LEU A 100 0.21 -10.68 -3.52
CA LEU A 100 1.50 -11.05 -4.12
C LEU A 100 2.52 -9.90 -4.12
N TRP A 101 2.06 -8.65 -4.08
CA TRP A 101 2.94 -7.48 -4.18
C TRP A 101 4.11 -7.45 -3.17
N PRO A 102 3.98 -7.88 -1.89
CA PRO A 102 5.09 -7.89 -0.96
C PRO A 102 6.20 -8.88 -1.36
N LEU A 103 5.82 -10.08 -1.83
CA LEU A 103 6.77 -11.05 -2.38
C LEU A 103 7.43 -10.48 -3.64
N LEU A 104 6.65 -9.88 -4.54
CA LEU A 104 7.19 -9.25 -5.75
C LEU A 104 8.18 -8.14 -5.41
N ILE A 105 7.95 -7.32 -4.37
CA ILE A 105 8.94 -6.33 -3.92
C ILE A 105 10.24 -7.00 -3.49
N VAL A 106 10.18 -8.07 -2.69
CA VAL A 106 11.36 -8.81 -2.24
C VAL A 106 12.12 -9.38 -3.44
N LEU A 107 11.42 -9.99 -4.39
CA LEU A 107 12.02 -10.55 -5.61
C LEU A 107 12.61 -9.45 -6.51
N PHE A 108 11.84 -8.41 -6.81
CA PHE A 108 12.28 -7.31 -7.68
C PHE A 108 13.41 -6.49 -7.07
N SER A 109 13.53 -6.47 -5.73
CA SER A 109 14.67 -5.81 -5.08
C SER A 109 16.01 -6.42 -5.47
N SER A 110 16.05 -7.68 -5.90
CA SER A 110 17.28 -8.34 -6.39
C SER A 110 17.80 -7.75 -7.72
N PHE A 111 16.94 -7.08 -8.49
CA PHE A 111 17.33 -6.39 -9.73
C PHE A 111 17.89 -4.99 -9.49
N LEU A 112 17.99 -4.54 -8.24
CA LEU A 112 18.58 -3.25 -7.90
C LEU A 112 20.10 -3.38 -7.73
N PRO A 113 20.90 -2.39 -8.19
CA PRO A 113 22.35 -2.48 -8.11
C PRO A 113 22.79 -2.37 -6.66
N GLY A 114 23.68 -3.26 -6.24
CA GLY A 114 24.17 -3.33 -4.86
C GLY A 114 23.26 -4.07 -3.89
N GLU A 115 22.10 -4.53 -4.35
CA GLU A 115 21.17 -5.31 -3.54
C GLU A 115 21.38 -6.81 -3.83
N ARG A 116 21.72 -7.62 -2.82
CA ARG A 116 21.82 -9.09 -2.91
C ARG A 116 20.70 -9.78 -2.14
N LEU A 117 19.97 -10.65 -2.82
CA LEU A 117 18.88 -11.40 -2.20
C LEU A 117 19.43 -12.62 -1.45
N ALA A 118 19.46 -12.55 -0.12
CA ALA A 118 19.77 -13.71 0.71
C ALA A 118 18.54 -14.59 0.94
N ALA A 119 18.76 -15.91 1.13
CA ALA A 119 17.70 -16.90 1.28
C ALA A 119 16.67 -16.56 2.38
N HIS A 120 17.11 -15.94 3.48
CA HIS A 120 16.22 -15.56 4.58
C HIS A 120 15.15 -14.52 4.18
N HIS A 121 15.42 -13.63 3.21
CA HIS A 121 14.42 -12.71 2.69
C HIS A 121 13.33 -13.44 1.91
N ILE A 122 13.71 -14.43 1.09
CA ILE A 122 12.78 -15.26 0.32
C ILE A 122 11.93 -16.10 1.27
N ILE A 123 12.57 -16.78 2.22
CA ILE A 123 11.88 -17.59 3.23
C ILE A 123 10.88 -16.71 3.99
N GLY A 124 11.28 -15.52 4.43
CA GLY A 124 10.39 -14.60 5.13
C GLY A 124 9.19 -14.16 4.29
N ALA A 125 9.41 -13.84 3.02
CA ALA A 125 8.34 -13.46 2.09
C ALA A 125 7.37 -14.61 1.78
N VAL A 126 7.90 -15.83 1.59
CA VAL A 126 7.08 -17.03 1.33
C VAL A 126 6.25 -17.39 2.56
N LEU A 127 6.84 -17.35 3.76
CA LEU A 127 6.10 -17.58 5.01
C LEU A 127 4.99 -16.55 5.21
N GLY A 128 5.26 -15.27 4.92
CA GLY A 128 4.23 -14.22 4.94
C GLY A 128 3.10 -14.44 3.95
N LEU A 129 3.43 -14.90 2.72
CA LEU A 129 2.43 -15.25 1.72
C LEU A 129 1.56 -16.43 2.16
N VAL A 130 2.18 -17.52 2.65
CA VAL A 130 1.46 -18.69 3.16
C VAL A 130 0.55 -18.30 4.32
N GLY A 131 1.05 -17.50 5.26
CA GLY A 131 0.23 -16.97 6.36
C GLY A 131 -0.95 -16.12 5.86
N THR A 132 -0.75 -15.32 4.82
CA THR A 132 -1.83 -14.54 4.19
C THR A 132 -2.86 -15.44 3.52
N VAL A 133 -2.44 -16.47 2.77
CA VAL A 133 -3.34 -17.46 2.17
C VAL A 133 -4.17 -18.15 3.25
N LEU A 134 -3.55 -18.59 4.36
CA LEU A 134 -4.27 -19.23 5.46
C LEU A 134 -5.27 -18.30 6.15
N LEU A 135 -4.95 -17.00 6.23
CA LEU A 135 -5.85 -16.00 6.78
C LEU A 135 -7.13 -15.85 5.94
N PHE A 136 -7.01 -15.98 4.62
CA PHE A 136 -8.13 -15.85 3.68
C PHE A 136 -8.78 -17.18 3.30
N ALA A 137 -8.17 -18.33 3.59
CA ALA A 137 -8.61 -19.66 3.14
C ALA A 137 -10.06 -20.04 3.56
N GLY A 138 -10.57 -19.47 4.66
CA GLY A 138 -11.95 -19.68 5.11
C GLY A 138 -12.98 -18.70 4.52
N ASN A 139 -12.53 -17.69 3.78
CA ASN A 139 -13.36 -16.62 3.22
C ASN A 139 -13.46 -16.68 1.69
N THR A 140 -12.84 -17.67 1.04
CA THR A 140 -12.97 -17.88 -0.40
C THR A 140 -14.20 -18.73 -0.68
N SER A 141 -15.04 -18.28 -1.60
CA SER A 141 -16.31 -18.96 -1.95
C SER A 141 -16.17 -19.89 -3.17
N GLY A 142 -14.93 -20.10 -3.62
CA GLY A 142 -14.61 -20.71 -4.90
C GLY A 142 -14.54 -19.68 -6.03
N PHE A 143 -13.88 -20.01 -7.13
CA PHE A 143 -13.77 -19.11 -8.28
C PHE A 143 -15.11 -19.02 -9.01
N ALA A 144 -15.86 -17.95 -8.76
CA ALA A 144 -17.12 -17.68 -9.45
C ALA A 144 -16.90 -17.55 -10.98
N PRO A 145 -17.76 -18.17 -11.81
CA PRO A 145 -17.75 -17.93 -13.26
C PRO A 145 -17.86 -16.43 -13.56
N GLY A 146 -16.92 -15.89 -14.33
CA GLY A 146 -16.86 -14.45 -14.65
C GLY A 146 -15.90 -13.62 -13.79
N ALA A 147 -15.28 -14.20 -12.75
CA ALA A 147 -14.31 -13.48 -11.91
C ALA A 147 -12.94 -13.25 -12.57
N VAL A 148 -12.64 -13.96 -13.67
CA VAL A 148 -11.32 -13.97 -14.32
C VAL A 148 -10.78 -12.57 -14.67
N PRO A 149 -11.56 -11.65 -15.28
CA PRO A 149 -11.07 -10.30 -15.57
C PRO A 149 -10.66 -9.54 -14.30
N GLY A 150 -11.42 -9.69 -13.21
CA GLY A 150 -11.09 -9.06 -11.94
C GLY A 150 -9.84 -9.65 -11.29
N LEU A 151 -9.65 -10.96 -11.38
CA LEU A 151 -8.44 -11.64 -10.89
C LEU A 151 -7.20 -11.23 -11.71
N ILE A 152 -7.31 -11.15 -13.03
CA ILE A 152 -6.22 -10.64 -13.89
C ILE A 152 -5.89 -9.19 -13.49
N ALA A 153 -6.89 -8.34 -13.25
CA ALA A 153 -6.68 -6.97 -12.82
C ALA A 153 -5.98 -6.91 -11.44
N ALA A 154 -6.37 -7.72 -10.45
CA ALA A 154 -5.71 -7.80 -9.15
C ALA A 154 -4.25 -8.28 -9.26
N PHE A 155 -4.00 -9.27 -10.12
CA PHE A 155 -2.66 -9.76 -10.39
C PHE A 155 -1.78 -8.67 -10.99
N ILE A 156 -2.26 -7.97 -12.03
CA ILE A 156 -1.50 -6.87 -12.65
C ILE A 156 -1.30 -5.72 -11.67
N ALA A 157 -2.29 -5.41 -10.83
CA ALA A 157 -2.17 -4.39 -9.78
C ALA A 157 -0.99 -4.70 -8.84
N ALA A 158 -0.84 -5.96 -8.40
CA ALA A 158 0.27 -6.38 -7.56
C ALA A 158 1.63 -6.10 -8.20
N PHE A 159 1.77 -6.35 -9.51
CA PHE A 159 2.98 -6.06 -10.27
C PHE A 159 3.22 -4.55 -10.38
N VAL A 160 2.20 -3.76 -10.73
CA VAL A 160 2.31 -2.29 -10.83
C VAL A 160 2.80 -1.70 -9.51
N TRP A 161 2.21 -2.11 -8.38
CA TRP A 161 2.61 -1.62 -7.07
C TRP A 161 4.03 -2.02 -6.68
N ALA A 162 4.40 -3.27 -6.92
CA ALA A 162 5.74 -3.76 -6.63
C ALA A 162 6.80 -3.08 -7.50
N THR A 163 6.54 -2.94 -8.80
CA THR A 163 7.43 -2.23 -9.74
C THR A 163 7.58 -0.76 -9.35
N TYR A 164 6.49 -0.05 -9.04
CA TYR A 164 6.52 1.33 -8.53
C TYR A 164 7.40 1.45 -7.27
N SER A 165 7.18 0.57 -6.30
CA SER A 165 7.89 0.57 -5.02
C SER A 165 9.40 0.33 -5.21
N VAL A 166 9.78 -0.63 -6.07
CA VAL A 166 11.20 -0.94 -6.33
C VAL A 166 11.86 0.13 -7.21
N LEU A 167 11.19 0.62 -8.25
CA LEU A 167 11.72 1.69 -9.11
C LEU A 167 11.94 2.99 -8.36
N SER A 168 11.16 3.26 -7.29
CA SER A 168 11.40 4.41 -6.41
C SER A 168 12.83 4.45 -5.87
N ARG A 169 13.50 3.30 -5.65
CA ARG A 169 14.93 3.25 -5.26
C ARG A 169 15.87 3.79 -6.35
N ARG A 170 15.56 3.54 -7.62
CA ARG A 170 16.32 4.10 -8.77
C ARG A 170 16.14 5.62 -8.84
N LEU A 171 15.00 6.11 -8.36
CA LEU A 171 14.65 7.53 -8.28
C LEU A 171 15.01 8.16 -6.92
N LYS A 172 15.99 7.63 -6.17
CA LYS A 172 16.38 8.14 -4.84
C LYS A 172 16.81 9.61 -4.80
N ALA A 173 17.21 10.18 -5.94
CA ALA A 173 17.56 11.59 -6.08
C ALA A 173 16.32 12.51 -6.11
N VAL A 174 15.16 11.97 -6.48
CA VAL A 174 13.89 12.71 -6.49
C VAL A 174 13.45 12.96 -5.04
N PRO A 175 13.22 14.22 -4.64
CA PRO A 175 12.72 14.54 -3.30
C PRO A 175 11.40 13.85 -3.00
N THR A 176 11.21 13.41 -1.76
CA THR A 176 9.91 12.85 -1.30
C THR A 176 8.78 13.87 -1.41
N ASP A 177 9.09 15.17 -1.37
CA ASP A 177 8.12 16.23 -1.64
C ASP A 177 7.40 16.02 -3.00
N ALA A 178 8.05 15.46 -4.02
CA ALA A 178 7.43 15.20 -5.33
C ALA A 178 6.19 14.28 -5.25
N VAL A 179 6.08 13.44 -4.21
CA VAL A 179 4.92 12.58 -3.96
C VAL A 179 3.64 13.39 -3.81
N ALA A 180 3.71 14.62 -3.29
CA ALA A 180 2.55 15.50 -3.22
C ALA A 180 1.96 15.78 -4.62
N GLY A 181 2.83 16.01 -5.61
CA GLY A 181 2.43 16.16 -7.00
C GLY A 181 1.83 14.89 -7.57
N PHE A 182 2.41 13.71 -7.28
CA PHE A 182 1.88 12.44 -7.75
C PHE A 182 0.50 12.15 -7.16
N CYS A 183 0.29 12.47 -5.88
CA CYS A 183 -1.02 12.36 -5.23
C CYS A 183 -2.05 13.28 -5.88
N LEU A 184 -1.72 14.55 -6.13
CA LEU A 184 -2.65 15.49 -6.79
C LEU A 184 -2.99 15.08 -8.23
N ALA A 185 -2.00 14.63 -9.01
CA ALA A 185 -2.25 14.10 -10.34
C ALA A 185 -3.12 12.82 -10.30
N THR A 186 -2.86 11.93 -9.34
CA THR A 186 -3.69 10.74 -9.09
C THR A 186 -5.12 11.13 -8.72
N ALA A 187 -5.30 12.15 -7.88
CA ALA A 187 -6.60 12.66 -7.51
C ALA A 187 -7.38 13.21 -8.71
N ALA A 188 -6.71 13.95 -9.60
CA ALA A 188 -7.32 14.48 -10.82
C ALA A 188 -7.74 13.36 -11.78
N LEU A 189 -6.90 12.35 -11.98
CA LEU A 189 -7.22 11.18 -12.81
C LEU A 189 -8.35 10.34 -12.18
N ALA A 190 -8.35 10.16 -10.87
CA ALA A 190 -9.43 9.49 -10.16
C ALA A 190 -10.75 10.28 -10.27
N ALA A 191 -10.73 11.61 -10.16
CA ALA A 191 -11.91 12.46 -10.36
C ALA A 191 -12.45 12.36 -11.81
N LEU A 192 -11.55 12.28 -12.79
CA LEU A 192 -11.94 12.05 -14.19
C LEU A 192 -12.62 10.67 -14.36
N MET A 193 -12.04 9.60 -13.82
CA MET A 193 -12.65 8.27 -13.89
C MET A 193 -13.97 8.20 -13.14
N HIS A 194 -14.09 8.87 -11.99
CA HIS A 194 -15.33 9.00 -11.25
C HIS A 194 -16.43 9.61 -12.13
N GLY A 195 -16.16 10.76 -12.75
CA GLY A 195 -17.14 11.43 -13.61
C GLY A 195 -17.55 10.63 -14.86
N LEU A 196 -16.72 9.70 -15.32
CA LEU A 196 -17.00 8.85 -16.47
C LEU A 196 -17.70 7.53 -16.12
N LEU A 197 -17.45 6.97 -14.93
CA LEU A 197 -17.78 5.57 -14.61
C LEU A 197 -18.69 5.38 -13.39
N GLU A 198 -18.82 6.39 -12.54
CA GLU A 198 -19.48 6.27 -11.23
C GLU A 198 -20.56 7.34 -11.05
N THR A 199 -21.51 7.06 -10.16
CA THR A 199 -22.52 8.03 -9.72
C THR A 199 -22.04 8.67 -8.43
N THR A 200 -22.05 10.01 -8.35
CA THR A 200 -21.60 10.74 -7.17
C THR A 200 -22.47 10.44 -5.95
N VAL A 201 -21.83 10.05 -4.85
CA VAL A 201 -22.46 9.87 -3.54
C VAL A 201 -21.63 10.65 -2.52
N TRP A 202 -22.19 11.71 -1.96
CA TRP A 202 -21.49 12.51 -0.96
C TRP A 202 -21.62 11.90 0.45
N PRO A 203 -20.63 12.13 1.33
CA PRO A 203 -20.77 11.80 2.75
C PRO A 203 -21.97 12.56 3.35
N GLU A 204 -22.87 11.82 3.98
CA GLU A 204 -24.09 12.34 4.61
C GLU A 204 -23.88 12.70 6.09
N THR A 205 -22.90 12.08 6.73
CA THR A 205 -22.66 12.22 8.17
C THR A 205 -21.31 12.86 8.49
N ARG A 206 -21.23 13.49 9.67
CA ARG A 206 -19.95 14.03 10.20
C ARG A 206 -18.89 12.93 10.32
N VAL A 207 -19.29 11.72 10.71
CA VAL A 207 -18.38 10.58 10.82
C VAL A 207 -17.78 10.23 9.47
N GLN A 208 -18.58 10.13 8.41
CA GLN A 208 -18.05 9.83 7.07
C GLN A 208 -17.10 10.91 6.58
N TRP A 209 -17.40 12.21 6.79
CA TRP A 209 -16.47 13.30 6.45
C TRP A 209 -15.15 13.21 7.22
N LEU A 210 -15.21 12.99 8.53
CA LEU A 210 -14.03 12.81 9.36
C LEU A 210 -13.22 11.58 8.93
N SER A 211 -13.87 10.48 8.54
CA SER A 211 -13.22 9.29 8.01
C SER A 211 -12.50 9.57 6.69
N VAL A 212 -13.11 10.30 5.76
CA VAL A 212 -12.45 10.71 4.50
C VAL A 212 -11.23 11.58 4.78
N ILE A 213 -11.35 12.57 5.68
CA ILE A 213 -10.23 13.44 6.06
C ILE A 213 -9.11 12.62 6.70
N ALA A 214 -9.43 11.76 7.65
CA ALA A 214 -8.45 10.94 8.34
C ALA A 214 -7.77 9.94 7.39
N LEU A 215 -8.51 9.36 6.44
CA LEU A 215 -7.96 8.53 5.36
C LEU A 215 -6.96 9.33 4.50
N GLY A 216 -7.37 10.53 4.09
CA GLY A 216 -6.54 11.43 3.28
C GLY A 216 -5.27 11.90 3.99
N ILE A 217 -5.33 12.16 5.30
CA ILE A 217 -4.17 12.61 6.07
C ILE A 217 -3.22 11.43 6.38
N GLY A 218 -3.75 10.30 6.83
CA GLY A 218 -2.94 9.16 7.28
C GLY A 218 -2.63 8.17 6.17
N PRO A 219 -3.50 7.16 5.94
CA PRO A 219 -3.26 6.08 4.98
C PRO A 219 -3.00 6.50 3.52
N VAL A 220 -3.55 7.62 3.06
CA VAL A 220 -3.37 8.15 1.70
C VAL A 220 -2.49 9.40 1.65
N GLY A 221 -2.17 9.98 2.81
CA GLY A 221 -1.23 11.09 2.92
C GLY A 221 0.10 10.58 3.44
N ALA A 222 0.28 10.67 4.76
CA ALA A 222 1.49 10.33 5.49
C ALA A 222 2.09 8.97 5.10
N ALA A 223 1.26 7.96 4.83
CA ALA A 223 1.74 6.62 4.48
C ALA A 223 2.53 6.58 3.15
N PHE A 224 2.09 7.27 2.09
CA PHE A 224 2.83 7.26 0.83
C PHE A 224 4.17 8.00 0.95
N TYR A 225 4.24 9.09 1.72
CA TYR A 225 5.51 9.79 1.99
C TYR A 225 6.46 8.92 2.82
N ALA A 226 5.94 8.28 3.88
CA ALA A 226 6.71 7.37 4.72
C ALA A 226 7.23 6.16 3.92
N TRP A 227 6.38 5.60 3.06
CA TRP A 227 6.73 4.51 2.15
C TRP A 227 7.81 4.94 1.14
N ASP A 228 7.69 6.12 0.53
CA ASP A 228 8.70 6.66 -0.40
C ASP A 228 10.08 6.80 0.28
N ILE A 229 10.11 7.31 1.52
CA ILE A 229 11.34 7.39 2.33
C ILE A 229 11.93 5.99 2.55
N GLY A 230 11.11 5.02 2.95
CA GLY A 230 11.53 3.63 3.16
C GLY A 230 12.04 2.98 1.87
N MET A 231 11.31 3.12 0.77
CA MET A 231 11.67 2.56 -0.54
C MET A 231 12.90 3.20 -1.14
N LYS A 232 13.21 4.48 -0.87
CA LYS A 232 14.41 5.17 -1.38
C LYS A 232 15.66 5.00 -0.51
N ARG A 233 15.51 4.87 0.81
CA ARG A 233 16.63 4.95 1.76
C ARG A 233 16.71 3.81 2.76
N GLY A 234 15.63 3.05 2.96
CA GLY A 234 15.57 1.92 3.90
C GLY A 234 16.03 0.60 3.28
N ASP A 235 15.69 -0.49 3.96
CA ASP A 235 15.84 -1.86 3.49
C ASP A 235 14.53 -2.33 2.83
N ILE A 236 14.57 -2.44 1.50
CA ILE A 236 13.39 -2.78 0.68
C ILE A 236 12.90 -4.21 0.98
N ARG A 237 13.82 -5.13 1.31
CA ARG A 237 13.47 -6.53 1.54
C ARG A 237 12.75 -6.71 2.85
N VAL A 238 13.23 -6.02 3.89
CA VAL A 238 12.56 -5.98 5.19
C VAL A 238 11.20 -5.33 5.05
N LEU A 239 11.09 -4.19 4.35
CA LEU A 239 9.80 -3.53 4.10
C LEU A 239 8.84 -4.42 3.31
N GLY A 240 9.33 -5.11 2.27
CA GLY A 240 8.55 -6.09 1.50
C GLY A 240 8.04 -7.22 2.39
N ALA A 241 8.92 -7.92 3.12
CA ALA A 241 8.49 -9.02 3.99
C ALA A 241 7.56 -8.56 5.12
N ALA A 242 7.84 -7.42 5.75
CA ALA A 242 7.02 -6.86 6.82
C ALA A 242 5.63 -6.43 6.34
N SER A 243 5.43 -6.21 5.04
CA SER A 243 4.11 -5.81 4.50
C SER A 243 3.07 -6.93 4.59
N TYR A 244 3.50 -8.18 4.78
CA TYR A 244 2.59 -9.26 5.15
C TYR A 244 1.98 -9.12 6.55
N ALA A 245 2.49 -8.21 7.38
CA ALA A 245 1.85 -7.87 8.66
C ALA A 245 0.54 -7.08 8.46
N THR A 246 0.34 -6.38 7.34
CA THR A 246 -0.87 -5.57 7.10
C THR A 246 -2.19 -6.33 7.27
N PRO A 247 -2.43 -7.47 6.59
CA PRO A 247 -3.71 -8.16 6.69
C PRO A 247 -3.92 -8.75 8.10
N LEU A 248 -2.85 -9.17 8.76
CA LEU A 248 -2.88 -9.66 10.13
C LEU A 248 -3.25 -8.54 11.13
N LEU A 249 -2.56 -7.39 11.05
CA LEU A 249 -2.82 -6.24 11.93
C LEU A 249 -4.23 -5.70 11.72
N SER A 250 -4.67 -5.60 10.46
CA SER A 250 -6.06 -5.24 10.11
C SER A 250 -7.07 -6.19 10.76
N THR A 251 -6.85 -7.50 10.66
CA THR A 251 -7.70 -8.50 11.32
C THR A 251 -7.68 -8.35 12.84
N GLY A 252 -6.52 -8.09 13.43
CA GLY A 252 -6.37 -7.81 14.86
C GLY A 252 -7.18 -6.59 15.30
N PHE A 253 -7.15 -5.49 14.55
CA PHE A 253 -7.97 -4.31 14.83
C PHE A 253 -9.47 -4.59 14.73
N LEU A 254 -9.89 -5.41 13.76
CA LEU A 254 -11.29 -5.83 13.64
C LEU A 254 -11.74 -6.70 14.82
N ILE A 255 -10.90 -7.62 15.30
CA ILE A 255 -11.18 -8.41 16.50
C ILE A 255 -11.27 -7.51 17.73
N ALA A 256 -10.30 -6.60 17.91
CA ALA A 256 -10.27 -5.66 19.04
C ALA A 256 -11.49 -4.74 19.06
N ALA A 257 -12.01 -4.36 17.88
CA ALA A 257 -13.22 -3.56 17.74
C ALA A 257 -14.52 -4.39 17.80
N GLY A 258 -14.45 -5.72 17.98
CA GLY A 258 -15.60 -6.60 18.10
C GLY A 258 -16.27 -6.99 16.78
N PHE A 259 -15.67 -6.67 15.63
CA PHE A 259 -16.20 -6.99 14.30
C PHE A 259 -15.80 -8.38 13.77
N ALA A 260 -14.84 -9.05 14.40
CA ALA A 260 -14.38 -10.38 14.02
C ALA A 260 -14.11 -11.27 15.25
N LYS A 261 -14.21 -12.60 15.07
CA LYS A 261 -13.86 -13.58 16.11
C LYS A 261 -12.46 -14.13 15.88
N ALA A 262 -11.70 -14.32 16.96
CA ALA A 262 -10.44 -15.03 16.90
C ALA A 262 -10.65 -16.49 16.45
N SER A 263 -9.73 -17.02 15.65
CA SER A 263 -9.76 -18.40 15.18
C SER A 263 -8.35 -19.00 15.16
N ALA A 264 -8.27 -20.34 15.17
CA ALA A 264 -6.99 -21.04 15.08
C ALA A 264 -6.23 -20.69 13.79
N SER A 265 -6.95 -20.49 12.68
CA SER A 265 -6.37 -20.06 11.39
C SER A 265 -5.72 -18.68 11.49
N ILE A 266 -6.35 -17.73 12.19
CA ILE A 266 -5.79 -16.39 12.43
C ILE A 266 -4.52 -16.48 13.29
N ALA A 267 -4.52 -17.32 14.33
CA ALA A 267 -3.34 -17.52 15.17
C ALA A 267 -2.17 -18.13 14.39
N LEU A 268 -2.43 -19.14 13.55
CA LEU A 268 -1.42 -19.75 12.70
C LEU A 268 -0.88 -18.77 11.64
N ALA A 269 -1.77 -18.02 10.99
CA ALA A 269 -1.40 -16.94 10.09
C ALA A 269 -0.51 -15.91 10.79
N ALA A 270 -0.84 -15.54 12.03
CA ALA A 270 -0.07 -14.61 12.84
C ALA A 270 1.37 -15.10 13.07
N ILE A 271 1.53 -16.36 13.45
CA ILE A 271 2.84 -16.99 13.69
C ILE A 271 3.68 -16.98 12.41
N LEU A 272 3.10 -17.37 11.28
CA LEU A 272 3.81 -17.44 10.00
C LEU A 272 4.23 -16.06 9.50
N ILE A 273 3.34 -15.07 9.59
CA ILE A 273 3.60 -13.70 9.16
C ILE A 273 4.65 -13.03 10.07
N ALA A 274 4.49 -13.12 11.38
CA ALA A 274 5.44 -12.54 12.34
C ALA A 274 6.80 -13.23 12.25
N GLY A 275 6.83 -14.57 12.21
CA GLY A 275 8.05 -15.36 12.04
C GLY A 275 8.76 -15.05 10.73
N GLY A 276 8.02 -14.98 9.62
CA GLY A 276 8.55 -14.60 8.31
C GLY A 276 9.16 -13.20 8.29
N GLY A 277 8.49 -12.22 8.90
CA GLY A 277 9.01 -10.86 9.06
C GLY A 277 10.31 -10.80 9.88
N LEU A 278 10.38 -11.54 11.00
CA LEU A 278 11.59 -11.63 11.84
C LEU A 278 12.76 -12.30 11.10
N ILE A 279 12.50 -13.38 10.34
CA ILE A 279 13.52 -14.06 9.53
C ILE A 279 14.05 -13.12 8.44
N ALA A 280 13.17 -12.38 7.76
CA ALA A 280 13.58 -11.40 6.75
C ALA A 280 14.36 -10.23 7.36
N ALA A 281 14.03 -9.81 8.59
CA ALA A 281 14.69 -8.72 9.31
C ALA A 281 15.97 -9.13 10.06
N LYS A 282 16.40 -10.39 9.96
CA LYS A 282 17.52 -10.95 10.71
C LYS A 282 18.77 -10.05 10.68
N ASP A 283 19.19 -9.62 9.50
CA ASP A 283 20.41 -8.83 9.34
C ASP A 283 20.28 -7.42 9.94
N MET A 284 19.07 -6.85 9.96
CA MET A 284 18.80 -5.55 10.56
C MET A 284 18.77 -5.61 12.10
N VAL A 285 18.31 -6.74 12.66
CA VAL A 285 18.20 -6.96 14.11
C VAL A 285 19.53 -7.43 14.70
N LEU A 286 20.25 -8.31 13.99
CA LEU A 286 21.46 -8.95 14.49
C LEU A 286 22.75 -8.24 14.12
N ARG A 287 22.76 -7.31 13.14
CA ARG A 287 23.92 -6.41 12.98
C ARG A 287 24.00 -5.44 14.15
N LYS A 288 24.77 -5.82 15.16
CA LYS A 288 25.58 -4.86 15.91
C LYS A 288 26.57 -4.24 14.91
N ARG A 289 26.71 -2.91 15.03
CA ARG A 289 27.54 -2.03 14.19
C ARG A 289 28.86 -2.65 13.76
#